data_AF-N1QX34-F1
#
_entry.id   AF-N1QX34-F1
#
_cell.length_a   1.000
_cell.length_b   1.000
_cell.length_c   1.000
_cell.angle_alpha   90.00
_cell.angle_beta   90.00
_cell.angle_gamma   90.00
#
_symmetry.space_group_name_H-M   'P 1'
#
loop_
_entity.id
_entity.type
_entity.pdbx_description
1 polymer ?
#
loop_
_entity_poly.entity_id
_entity_poly.type
_entity_poly.pdbx_seq_one_letter_code
_entity_poly.pdbx_strand_id
1 'polypeptide(L)'
;MAKPASGYIYLHAMQAIKSASTVKLGLLQQAVVLILCLAAAASAQLSTTFYDKSCPLALEKIQNGVATAVKNDRRMAASLLRMHFHDCFVQASFSHTQDVAGLDLFCFGFVHLLNT
;
A
#
# COMPACT_ATOMS: atom_id res chain seq x y z
N MET A 1 -40.17 -2.49 50.36
CA MET A 1 -39.17 -1.56 49.79
C MET A 1 -38.40 -2.31 48.70
N ALA A 2 -38.71 -2.09 47.41
CA ALA A 2 -38.03 -2.73 46.28
C ALA A 2 -37.58 -1.64 45.30
N LYS A 3 -36.26 -1.50 45.09
CA LYS A 3 -35.66 -0.48 44.20
C LYS A 3 -35.74 -0.99 42.75
N PRO A 4 -36.04 -0.16 41.72
CA PRO A 4 -36.27 -0.66 40.37
C PRO A 4 -34.96 -1.13 39.72
N ALA A 5 -34.91 -2.42 39.36
CA ALA A 5 -33.79 -3.09 38.68
C ALA A 5 -33.48 -2.55 37.26
N SER A 6 -34.27 -1.60 36.77
CA SER A 6 -34.20 -1.09 35.40
C SER A 6 -32.93 -0.26 35.11
N GLY A 7 -32.43 0.49 36.11
CA GLY A 7 -31.21 1.29 35.96
C GLY A 7 -29.92 0.47 35.84
N TYR A 8 -29.85 -0.68 36.53
CA TYR A 8 -28.69 -1.57 36.49
C TYR A 8 -28.56 -2.29 35.14
N ILE A 9 -29.69 -2.73 34.57
CA ILE A 9 -29.75 -3.35 33.26
C ILE A 9 -29.33 -2.37 32.16
N TYR A 10 -29.75 -1.10 32.25
CA TYR A 10 -29.37 -0.06 31.29
C TYR A 10 -27.87 0.28 31.37
N LEU A 11 -27.28 0.37 32.58
CA LEU A 11 -25.84 0.58 32.73
C LEU A 11 -25.02 -0.55 32.11
N HIS A 12 -25.37 -1.82 32.38
CA HIS A 12 -24.69 -2.98 31.81
C HIS A 12 -24.81 -3.03 30.28
N ALA A 13 -25.98 -2.72 29.74
CA ALA A 13 -26.19 -2.64 28.29
C ALA A 13 -25.34 -1.52 27.64
N MET A 14 -25.28 -0.34 28.26
CA MET A 14 -24.45 0.78 27.77
C MET A 14 -22.94 0.51 27.90
N GLN A 15 -22.49 -0.17 28.96
CA GLN A 15 -21.10 -0.61 29.12
C GLN A 15 -20.70 -1.64 28.05
N ALA A 16 -21.59 -2.59 27.72
CA ALA A 16 -21.37 -3.57 26.65
C ALA A 16 -21.33 -2.92 25.25
N ILE A 17 -22.18 -1.94 24.97
CA ILE A 17 -22.20 -1.20 23.69
C ILE A 17 -20.93 -0.35 23.52
N LYS A 18 -20.46 0.31 24.59
CA LYS A 18 -19.18 1.04 24.58
C LYS A 18 -18.01 0.09 24.34
N SER A 19 -17.97 -1.05 25.04
CA SER A 19 -16.96 -2.11 24.85
C SER A 19 -16.95 -2.67 23.42
N ALA A 20 -18.12 -3.00 22.87
CA ALA A 20 -18.23 -3.50 21.50
C ALA A 20 -17.84 -2.44 20.45
N SER A 21 -18.14 -1.17 20.70
CA SER A 21 -17.78 -0.06 19.80
C SER A 21 -16.29 0.27 19.86
N THR A 22 -15.67 0.23 21.04
CA THR A 22 -14.22 0.41 21.20
C THR A 22 -13.42 -0.76 20.62
N VAL A 23 -13.93 -2.00 20.72
CA VAL A 23 -13.31 -3.18 20.10
C VAL A 23 -13.32 -3.09 18.58
N LYS A 24 -14.44 -2.65 17.98
CA LYS A 24 -14.52 -2.43 16.52
C LYS A 24 -13.59 -1.32 16.05
N LEU A 25 -13.57 -0.18 16.75
CA LEU A 25 -12.69 0.94 16.41
C LEU A 25 -11.20 0.58 16.59
N GLY A 26 -10.86 -0.15 17.65
CA GLY A 26 -9.52 -0.68 17.89
C GLY A 26 -9.07 -1.67 16.82
N LEU A 27 -9.95 -2.58 16.39
CA LEU A 27 -9.66 -3.54 15.31
C LEU A 27 -9.42 -2.82 13.98
N LEU A 28 -10.22 -1.81 13.65
CA LEU A 28 -10.01 -1.00 12.45
C LEU A 28 -8.69 -0.23 12.52
N GLN A 29 -8.37 0.38 13.66
CA GLN A 29 -7.12 1.11 13.84
C GLN A 29 -5.90 0.19 13.70
N GLN A 30 -5.96 -1.01 14.27
CA GLN A 30 -4.88 -1.99 14.18
C GLN A 30 -4.72 -2.52 12.75
N ALA A 31 -5.82 -2.75 12.02
CA ALA A 31 -5.78 -3.15 10.62
C ALA A 31 -5.15 -2.07 9.73
N VAL A 32 -5.49 -0.80 9.93
CA VAL A 32 -4.91 0.33 9.18
C VAL A 32 -3.40 0.44 9.43
N VAL A 33 -2.97 0.36 10.68
CA VAL A 33 -1.54 0.41 11.05
C VAL A 33 -0.78 -0.76 10.42
N LEU A 34 -1.35 -1.96 10.45
CA LEU A 34 -0.75 -3.13 9.83
C LEU A 34 -0.59 -2.96 8.32
N ILE A 35 -1.61 -2.44 7.63
CA ILE A 35 -1.55 -2.14 6.19
C ILE A 35 -0.46 -1.11 5.89
N LEU A 36 -0.35 -0.06 6.71
CA LEU A 36 0.69 0.97 6.55
C LEU A 36 2.10 0.41 6.77
N CYS A 37 2.30 -0.46 7.76
CA CYS A 37 3.60 -1.11 7.98
C CYS A 37 3.96 -2.07 6.84
N LEU A 38 2.99 -2.82 6.31
CA LEU A 38 3.21 -3.68 5.14
C LEU A 38 3.59 -2.87 3.89
N ALA A 39 2.95 -1.72 3.69
CA ALA A 39 3.28 -0.82 2.59
C ALA A 39 4.68 -0.20 2.75
N ALA A 40 5.08 0.15 3.97
CA ALA A 40 6.40 0.70 4.26
C ALA A 40 7.54 -0.32 4.14
N ALA A 41 7.28 -1.58 4.51
CA ALA A 41 8.24 -2.68 4.39
C ALA A 41 8.41 -3.20 2.94
N ALA A 42 7.52 -2.79 2.03
CA ALA A 42 7.59 -3.20 0.63
C ALA A 42 8.79 -2.54 -0.05
N SER A 43 9.81 -3.35 -0.37
CA SER A 43 10.93 -2.93 -1.22
C SER A 43 10.77 -3.54 -2.61
N ALA A 44 10.80 -2.69 -3.64
CA ALA A 44 10.82 -3.11 -5.04
C ALA A 44 12.18 -2.75 -5.63
N GLN A 45 13.02 -3.76 -5.84
CA GLN A 45 14.33 -3.58 -6.47
C GLN A 45 14.21 -3.86 -7.96
N LEU A 46 14.75 -2.95 -8.80
CA LEU A 46 14.82 -3.18 -10.23
C LEU A 46 16.04 -4.04 -10.56
N SER A 47 15.86 -4.97 -11.49
CA SER A 47 16.95 -5.75 -12.10
C SER A 47 16.78 -5.77 -13.61
N THR A 48 17.89 -5.60 -14.34
CA THR A 48 17.92 -5.69 -15.81
C THR A 48 17.67 -7.09 -16.33
N THR A 49 17.84 -8.11 -15.49
CA THR A 49 17.69 -9.54 -15.83
C THR A 49 16.39 -10.16 -15.30
N PHE A 50 15.46 -9.32 -14.83
CA PHE A 50 14.22 -9.79 -14.18
C PHE A 50 13.42 -10.78 -15.04
N TYR A 51 13.40 -10.59 -16.36
CA TYR A 51 12.63 -11.41 -17.30
C TYR A 51 13.42 -12.57 -17.92
N ASP A 52 14.72 -12.72 -17.64
CA ASP A 52 15.59 -13.68 -18.35
C ASP A 52 15.09 -15.13 -18.23
N LYS A 53 14.50 -15.50 -17.08
CA LYS A 53 13.97 -16.85 -16.86
C LYS A 53 12.55 -17.06 -17.37
N SER A 54 11.68 -16.06 -17.21
CA SER A 54 10.25 -16.20 -17.55
C SER A 54 9.98 -15.89 -19.02
N CYS A 55 10.72 -14.97 -19.61
CA CYS A 55 10.61 -14.57 -21.01
C CYS A 55 11.96 -14.03 -21.52
N PRO A 56 12.92 -14.91 -21.88
CA PRO A 56 14.28 -14.52 -22.27
C PRO A 56 14.34 -13.60 -23.50
N LEU A 57 13.34 -13.67 -24.37
CA LEU A 57 13.23 -12.86 -25.58
C LEU A 57 12.35 -11.61 -25.39
N ALA A 58 12.00 -11.26 -24.15
CA ALA A 58 11.11 -10.12 -23.87
C ALA A 58 11.64 -8.84 -24.51
N LEU A 59 12.91 -8.50 -24.28
CA LEU A 59 13.52 -7.28 -24.79
C LEU A 59 13.52 -7.24 -26.31
N GLU A 60 13.95 -8.33 -26.96
CA GLU A 60 13.96 -8.44 -28.42
C GLU A 60 12.56 -8.29 -29.03
N LYS A 61 11.56 -8.97 -28.46
CA LYS A 61 10.17 -8.88 -28.93
C LYS A 61 9.61 -7.47 -28.79
N ILE A 62 9.89 -6.79 -27.68
CA ILE A 62 9.46 -5.41 -27.45
C ILE A 62 10.14 -4.49 -28.48
N GLN A 63 11.44 -4.62 -28.69
CA GLN A 63 12.18 -3.81 -29.67
C GLN A 63 11.63 -4.00 -31.09
N ASN A 64 11.41 -5.23 -31.52
CA ASN A 64 10.85 -5.54 -32.83
C ASN A 64 9.42 -5.00 -33.00
N GLY A 65 8.58 -5.13 -31.96
CA GLY A 65 7.24 -4.59 -31.95
C GLY A 65 7.22 -3.06 -32.07
N VAL A 66 8.05 -2.37 -31.27
CA VAL A 66 8.19 -0.91 -31.32
C VAL A 66 8.73 -0.46 -32.68
N ALA A 67 9.77 -1.12 -33.21
CA ALA A 67 10.33 -0.79 -34.52
C ALA A 67 9.30 -0.94 -35.64
N THR A 68 8.49 -2.01 -35.60
CA THR A 68 7.41 -2.22 -36.58
C THR A 68 6.34 -1.15 -36.45
N ALA A 69 5.93 -0.80 -35.24
CA ALA A 69 4.92 0.24 -34.99
C ALA A 69 5.39 1.61 -35.46
N VAL A 70 6.65 1.97 -35.21
CA VAL A 70 7.26 3.24 -35.66
C VAL A 70 7.44 3.28 -37.17
N LYS A 71 7.77 2.13 -37.79
CA LYS A 71 7.86 2.02 -39.26
C LYS A 71 6.49 2.23 -39.91
N ASN A 72 5.43 1.73 -39.29
CA ASN A 72 4.05 1.91 -39.77
C ASN A 72 3.55 3.35 -39.55
N ASP A 73 3.83 3.96 -38.40
CA ASP A 73 3.57 5.37 -38.11
C ASP A 73 4.70 5.99 -37.30
N ARG A 74 5.43 6.93 -37.92
CA ARG A 74 6.55 7.64 -37.27
C ARG A 74 6.12 8.42 -36.03
N ARG A 75 4.85 8.85 -35.93
CA ARG A 75 4.31 9.56 -34.77
C ARG A 75 4.22 8.67 -33.53
N MET A 76 4.22 7.35 -33.70
CA MET A 76 4.15 6.39 -32.60
C MET A 76 5.33 6.49 -31.64
N ALA A 77 6.54 6.77 -32.14
CA ALA A 77 7.72 6.94 -31.29
C ALA A 77 7.51 8.06 -30.25
N ALA A 78 6.99 9.21 -30.69
CA ALA A 78 6.69 10.34 -29.81
C ALA A 78 5.53 10.04 -28.84
N SER A 79 4.53 9.26 -29.28
CA SER A 79 3.41 8.84 -28.44
C SER A 79 3.86 7.92 -27.31
N LEU A 80 4.68 6.90 -27.61
CA LEU A 80 5.22 5.97 -26.63
C LEU A 80 6.09 6.69 -25.60
N LEU A 81 6.94 7.62 -26.05
CA LEU A 81 7.79 8.41 -25.17
C LEU A 81 6.96 9.33 -24.24
N ARG A 82 5.92 9.98 -24.77
CA ARG A 82 5.00 10.80 -23.96
C ARG A 82 4.28 9.96 -22.91
N MET A 83 3.82 8.77 -23.26
CA MET A 83 3.14 7.86 -22.32
C MET A 83 4.10 7.40 -21.22
N HIS A 84 5.33 7.03 -21.57
CA HIS A 84 6.34 6.65 -20.59
C HIS A 84 6.62 7.78 -19.59
N PHE A 85 6.83 9.01 -20.08
CA PHE A 85 7.02 10.16 -19.20
C PHE A 85 5.77 10.52 -18.40
N HIS A 86 4.57 10.33 -18.95
CA HIS A 86 3.31 10.56 -18.26
C HIS A 86 3.18 9.61 -17.04
N ASP A 87 3.50 8.33 -17.20
CA ASP A 87 3.39 7.34 -16.14
C ASP A 87 4.51 7.50 -15.10
N CYS A 88 5.73 7.83 -15.55
CA CYS A 88 6.87 8.04 -14.65
C CYS A 88 6.81 9.36 -13.87
N PHE A 89 6.25 10.44 -14.43
CA PHE A 89 6.12 11.72 -13.73
C PHE A 89 5.24 11.60 -12.47
N VAL A 90 4.16 10.84 -12.56
CA VAL A 90 3.25 10.57 -11.44
C VAL A 90 3.94 9.73 -10.35
N GLN A 91 4.85 8.82 -10.75
CA GLN A 91 5.53 7.92 -9.84
C GLN A 91 6.74 8.56 -9.12
N ALA A 92 7.50 9.43 -9.79
CA ALA A 92 8.64 10.14 -9.20
C ALA A 92 8.24 11.10 -8.06
N SER A 93 6.98 11.57 -8.06
CA SER A 93 6.43 12.39 -6.98
C SER A 93 6.22 11.60 -5.68
N PHE A 94 6.17 10.27 -5.75
CA PHE A 94 6.00 9.37 -4.59
C PHE A 94 7.32 8.68 -4.18
N SER A 95 8.26 8.49 -5.11
CA SER A 95 9.49 7.72 -4.87
C SER A 95 10.65 8.49 -4.21
N HIS A 96 10.54 9.80 -3.94
CA HIS A 96 11.62 10.59 -3.30
C HIS A 96 11.69 10.45 -1.76
N THR A 97 11.07 9.42 -1.17
CA THR A 97 11.21 9.10 0.27
C THR A 97 11.61 7.65 0.48
N GLN A 98 12.59 7.15 -0.27
CA GLN A 98 13.24 5.86 0.01
C GLN A 98 14.56 6.04 0.78
N ASP A 99 14.47 6.59 1.99
CA ASP A 99 15.40 6.26 3.08
C ASP A 99 14.58 5.58 4.19
N VAL A 100 14.22 4.33 3.93
CA VAL A 100 13.34 3.48 4.76
C VAL A 100 13.90 3.16 6.15
N ALA A 101 15.17 3.45 6.41
CA ALA A 101 15.83 3.19 7.69
C ALA A 101 15.20 3.95 8.88
N GLY A 102 14.52 5.08 8.64
CA GLY A 102 13.90 5.89 9.70
C GLY A 102 12.50 5.42 10.14
N LEU A 103 11.75 4.72 9.27
CA LEU A 103 10.34 4.39 9.51
C LEU A 103 10.13 2.98 10.07
N ASP A 104 11.08 2.06 9.86
CA ASP A 104 11.08 0.73 10.50
C ASP A 104 11.06 0.83 12.04
N LEU A 105 11.73 1.86 12.59
CA LEU A 105 11.74 2.13 14.03
C LEU A 105 10.38 2.64 14.55
N PHE A 106 9.60 3.34 13.71
CA PHE A 106 8.27 3.84 14.07
C PHE A 106 7.23 2.71 14.14
N CYS A 107 7.25 1.76 13.19
CA CYS A 107 6.35 0.60 13.23
C CYS A 107 6.61 -0.32 14.43
N PHE A 108 7.88 -0.58 14.78
CA PHE A 108 8.19 -1.32 16.01
C PHE A 108 7.77 -0.56 17.28
N GLY A 109 7.97 0.76 17.33
CA GLY A 109 7.60 1.58 18.48
C GLY A 109 6.11 1.64 18.75
N PHE A 110 5.27 1.78 17.71
CA PHE A 110 3.82 1.89 17.89
C PHE A 110 3.15 0.56 18.25
N VAL A 111 3.63 -0.57 17.71
CA VAL A 111 3.18 -1.91 18.11
C VAL A 111 3.49 -2.19 19.58
N HIS A 112 4.65 -1.72 20.07
CA HIS A 112 5.03 -1.87 21.49
C HIS A 112 4.18 -0.98 22.43
N LEU A 113 3.75 0.21 21.96
CA LEU A 113 2.86 1.12 22.71
C LEU A 113 1.39 0.69 22.73
N LEU A 114 0.95 -0.13 21.78
CA LEU A 114 -0.38 -0.75 21.78
C LEU A 114 -0.47 -2.04 22.61
N ASN A 115 0.68 -2.63 22.98
CA ASN A 115 0.77 -3.87 23.75
C ASN A 115 1.28 -3.65 25.21
N THR A 116 1.36 -2.39 25.65
CA THR A 116 1.50 -1.96 27.05
C THR A 116 0.24 -1.18 27.42
#